data_AF-A0A5P2UCZ6-F1
#
_entry.id   AF-A0A5P2UCZ6-F1
#
_cell.length_a   1.000
_cell.length_b   1.000
_cell.length_c   1.000
_cell.angle_alpha   90.00
_cell.angle_beta   90.00
_cell.angle_gamma   90.00
#
_symmetry.space_group_name_H-M   'P 1'
#
loop_
_entity.id
_entity.type
_entity.pdbx_description
1 polymer ?
#
loop_
_entity_poly.entity_id
_entity_poly.type
_entity_poly.pdbx_seq_one_letter_code
_entity_poly.pdbx_strand_id
1 'polypeptide(L)'
;MDTPRIDRIASALRCERVRIVAAATLVSAAAAGVLTGCAGFEYREDICSRGEYPALTVGGTGGACFSDKEEPPAGYARYPAGKVPKQVDDKWDVYWNTHTLDKEGKIISVPDAS
;
A
#
# COMPACT_ATOMS: atom_id res chain seq x y z
N MET A 1 -13.83 -41.88 33.65
CA MET A 1 -12.57 -42.47 34.11
C MET A 1 -11.63 -42.53 32.92
N ASP A 2 -10.50 -41.84 32.78
CA ASP A 2 -9.79 -40.83 33.55
C ASP A 2 -8.83 -40.14 32.54
N THR A 3 -8.70 -38.82 32.61
CA THR A 3 -7.82 -38.01 31.76
C THR A 3 -6.38 -38.01 32.31
N PRO A 4 -5.33 -38.27 31.52
CA PRO A 4 -3.97 -38.02 31.98
C PRO A 4 -3.52 -36.57 31.70
N ARG A 5 -3.55 -35.80 32.79
CA ARG A 5 -2.51 -34.89 33.31
C ARG A 5 -1.55 -34.21 32.31
N ILE A 6 -1.70 -32.88 32.23
CA ILE A 6 -0.71 -31.92 31.73
C ILE A 6 0.51 -31.90 32.66
N ASP A 7 1.72 -31.99 32.10
CA ASP A 7 2.94 -31.46 32.72
C ASP A 7 3.62 -30.48 31.75
N ARG A 8 3.56 -29.20 32.11
CA ARG A 8 4.18 -28.06 31.43
C ARG A 8 5.15 -27.42 32.42
N ILE A 9 6.46 -27.64 32.29
CA ILE A 9 7.50 -26.85 33.01
C ILE A 9 8.76 -26.78 32.11
N ALA A 10 8.96 -25.70 31.34
CA ALA A 10 9.65 -24.45 31.68
C ALA A 10 11.16 -24.47 31.37
N SER A 11 11.54 -23.92 30.21
CA SER A 11 12.86 -23.31 30.04
C SER A 11 12.80 -21.87 30.57
N ALA A 12 13.17 -21.75 31.84
CA ALA A 12 13.88 -20.64 32.47
C ALA A 12 13.79 -19.26 31.78
N LEU A 13 12.71 -18.53 32.11
CA LEU A 13 12.75 -17.06 32.17
C LEU A 13 13.74 -16.65 33.28
N ARG A 14 15.02 -16.52 32.94
CA ARG A 14 16.01 -15.84 33.78
C ARG A 14 16.02 -14.35 33.43
N CYS A 15 15.04 -13.63 33.95
CA CYS A 15 15.23 -12.24 34.35
C CYS A 15 14.99 -12.21 35.85
N GLU A 16 16.08 -12.49 36.56
CA GLU A 16 16.07 -12.66 38.01
C GLU A 16 15.93 -11.29 38.69
N ARG A 17 15.07 -11.27 39.71
CA ARG A 17 15.03 -10.35 40.86
C ARG A 17 14.35 -8.99 40.66
N VAL A 18 13.02 -9.02 40.79
CA VAL A 18 12.35 -8.02 41.63
C VAL A 18 11.59 -8.77 42.72
N ARG A 19 12.21 -8.89 43.91
CA ARG A 19 11.51 -9.28 45.12
C ARG A 19 10.68 -8.07 45.57
N ILE A 20 9.38 -8.09 45.32
CA ILE A 20 8.42 -7.29 46.08
C ILE A 20 7.31 -8.24 46.52
N VAL A 21 7.32 -8.52 47.82
CA VAL A 21 6.23 -9.18 48.52
C VAL A 21 5.15 -8.15 48.81
N ALA A 22 3.90 -8.58 48.63
CA ALA A 22 2.66 -8.11 49.28
C ALA A 22 1.60 -7.44 48.39
N ALA A 23 0.46 -8.13 48.40
CA ALA A 23 -0.92 -7.62 48.41
C ALA A 23 -1.61 -7.39 47.06
N ALA A 24 -2.41 -8.39 46.69
CA ALA A 24 -3.46 -8.27 45.70
C ALA A 24 -4.50 -7.21 46.13
N THR A 25 -4.67 -6.18 45.31
CA THR A 25 -5.95 -5.48 45.15
C THR A 25 -6.25 -5.43 43.65
N LEU A 26 -7.32 -6.11 43.24
CA LEU A 26 -7.81 -6.16 41.87
C LEU A 26 -8.39 -4.78 41.51
N VAL A 27 -7.66 -3.99 40.72
CA VAL A 27 -8.25 -2.90 39.93
C VAL A 27 -7.67 -3.01 38.52
N SER A 28 -8.53 -3.39 37.58
CA SER A 28 -8.23 -3.51 36.16
C SER A 28 -7.92 -2.13 35.56
N ALA A 29 -6.64 -1.74 35.49
CA ALA A 29 -6.21 -0.59 34.70
C ALA A 29 -5.89 -1.06 33.27
N ALA A 30 -6.88 -0.90 32.40
CA ALA A 30 -6.87 -0.99 30.94
C ALA A 30 -5.55 -1.39 30.27
N ALA A 31 -5.52 -2.61 29.70
CA ALA A 31 -4.61 -2.97 28.62
C ALA A 31 -5.05 -2.28 27.29
N ALA A 32 -5.13 -0.95 27.29
CA ALA A 32 -5.55 -0.17 26.12
C ALA A 32 -4.34 0.59 25.58
N GLY A 33 -3.58 -0.02 24.68
CA GLY A 33 -2.47 0.71 24.05
C GLY A 33 -1.62 -0.01 23.00
N VAL A 34 -1.82 -1.31 22.75
CA VAL A 34 -0.99 -2.04 21.76
C VAL A 34 -1.78 -2.40 20.49
N LEU A 35 -3.02 -1.92 20.35
CA LEU A 35 -3.81 -2.13 19.13
C LEU A 35 -3.70 -0.98 18.11
N THR A 36 -2.83 0.01 18.33
CA THR A 36 -2.45 0.96 17.27
C THR A 36 -1.41 0.30 16.37
N GLY A 37 -1.80 -0.76 15.67
CA GLY A 37 -0.99 -1.33 14.60
C GLY A 37 -0.68 -0.23 13.59
N CYS A 38 0.59 0.16 13.48
CA CYS A 38 1.22 0.99 12.44
C CYS A 38 0.34 1.97 11.65
N ALA A 39 -0.59 2.68 12.29
CA ALA A 39 -1.53 3.60 11.61
C ALA A 39 -0.86 4.88 11.06
N GLY A 40 0.47 4.95 11.09
CA GLY A 40 1.27 6.07 10.58
C GLY A 40 2.32 5.67 9.55
N PHE A 41 2.31 4.45 9.02
CA PHE A 41 3.15 4.08 7.89
C PHE A 41 2.33 4.22 6.61
N GLU A 42 2.36 5.40 5.99
CA GLU A 42 1.81 5.62 4.64
C GLU A 42 2.69 4.88 3.63
N TYR A 43 2.32 3.62 3.36
CA TYR A 43 2.89 2.85 2.27
C TYR A 43 2.36 3.41 0.95
N ARG A 44 3.26 3.85 0.07
CA ARG A 44 2.94 4.27 -1.30
C ARG A 44 3.59 3.29 -2.27
N GLU A 45 2.78 2.71 -3.13
CA GLU A 45 3.22 1.79 -4.17
C GLU A 45 3.59 2.57 -5.43
N ASP A 46 4.69 2.19 -6.09
CA ASP A 46 5.02 2.72 -7.42
C ASP A 46 4.04 2.13 -8.45
N ILE A 47 3.69 2.91 -9.48
CA ILE A 47 2.71 2.50 -10.52
C ILE A 47 3.22 1.31 -11.34
N CYS A 48 4.52 1.31 -11.66
CA CYS A 48 5.16 0.28 -12.45
C CYS A 48 6.40 -0.27 -11.74
N SER A 49 6.81 -1.48 -12.13
CA SER A 49 8.02 -2.08 -11.58
C SER A 49 9.27 -1.34 -12.06
N ARG A 50 10.40 -1.58 -11.38
CA ARG A 50 11.69 -1.04 -11.83
C ARG A 50 12.03 -1.55 -13.25
N GLY A 51 12.40 -0.63 -14.14
CA GLY A 51 12.70 -0.92 -15.54
C GLY A 51 11.47 -0.89 -16.47
N GLU A 52 10.32 -0.52 -15.91
CA GLU A 52 9.10 -0.25 -16.66
C GLU A 52 8.68 1.21 -16.52
N TYR A 53 7.88 1.67 -17.47
CA TYR A 53 7.25 2.98 -17.44
C TYR A 53 5.74 2.84 -17.65
N PRO A 54 4.95 3.78 -17.11
CA PRO A 54 3.52 3.84 -17.39
C PRO A 54 3.27 4.53 -18.72
N ALA A 55 2.33 4.00 -19.50
CA ALA A 55 1.73 4.65 -20.66
C ALA A 55 0.21 4.72 -20.49
N LEU A 56 -0.41 5.78 -21.01
CA LEU A 56 -1.86 5.95 -20.96
C LEU A 56 -2.52 5.39 -22.22
N THR A 57 -3.77 4.96 -22.08
CA THR A 57 -4.64 4.66 -23.21
C THR A 57 -5.00 5.97 -23.95
N VAL A 58 -4.89 5.99 -25.27
CA VAL A 58 -5.32 7.15 -26.08
C VAL A 58 -6.84 7.13 -26.24
N GLY A 59 -7.51 8.24 -25.93
CA GLY A 59 -8.96 8.39 -26.05
C GLY A 59 -9.78 7.73 -24.93
N GLY A 60 -9.13 7.20 -23.90
CA GLY A 60 -9.76 6.62 -22.72
C GLY A 60 -8.91 6.80 -21.47
N THR A 61 -9.49 6.56 -20.30
CA THR A 61 -8.77 6.61 -19.01
C THR A 61 -7.96 5.35 -18.77
N GLY A 62 -7.05 5.40 -17.80
CA GLY A 62 -6.20 4.28 -17.40
C GLY A 62 -4.93 4.15 -18.23
N GLY A 63 -4.14 3.13 -17.89
CA GLY A 63 -2.84 2.89 -18.49
C GLY A 63 -2.29 1.52 -18.19
N ALA A 64 -1.10 1.25 -18.71
CA ALA A 64 -0.37 0.00 -18.53
C ALA A 64 1.13 0.26 -18.39
N CYS A 65 1.83 -0.70 -17.82
CA CYS A 65 3.28 -0.68 -17.68
C CYS A 65 3.94 -1.41 -18.85
N PHE A 66 4.99 -0.79 -19.40
CA PHE A 66 5.78 -1.36 -20.50
C PHE A 66 7.28 -1.24 -20.17
N SER A 67 8.09 -2.13 -20.74
CA SER A 67 9.55 -2.12 -20.58
C SER A 67 10.18 -0.83 -21.12
N ASP A 68 11.07 -0.17 -20.37
CA ASP A 68 11.77 1.06 -20.79
C ASP A 68 12.52 0.96 -22.13
N LYS A 69 12.73 -0.26 -22.64
CA LYS A 69 13.42 -0.55 -23.90
C LYS A 69 12.49 -0.58 -25.11
N GLU A 70 11.18 -0.47 -24.90
CA GLU A 70 10.16 -0.62 -25.93
C GLU A 70 9.31 0.65 -26.06
N GLU A 71 8.87 0.93 -27.28
CA GLU A 71 7.84 1.94 -27.53
C GLU A 71 6.47 1.39 -27.14
N PRO A 72 5.53 2.24 -26.67
CA PRO A 72 4.20 1.79 -26.32
C PRO A 72 3.49 1.25 -27.57
N PRO A 73 2.72 0.16 -27.45
CA PRO A 73 1.98 -0.39 -28.58
C PRO A 73 0.89 0.58 -29.07
N ALA A 74 0.37 0.34 -30.27
CA ALA A 74 -0.71 1.14 -30.84
C ALA A 74 -1.92 1.20 -29.87
N GLY A 75 -2.47 2.40 -29.71
CA GLY A 75 -3.54 2.68 -28.74
C GLY A 75 -3.04 3.19 -27.38
N TYR A 76 -1.73 3.15 -27.13
CA TYR A 76 -1.10 3.74 -25.95
C TYR A 76 -0.17 4.88 -26.34
N ALA A 77 0.03 5.81 -25.41
CA ALA A 77 0.99 6.90 -25.55
C ALA A 77 1.78 7.12 -24.27
N ARG A 78 2.99 7.66 -24.41
CA ARG A 78 3.75 8.18 -23.27
C ARG A 78 3.02 9.38 -22.67
N TYR A 79 3.05 9.49 -21.35
CA TYR A 79 2.55 10.68 -20.67
C TYR A 79 3.34 11.94 -21.08
N PRO A 80 2.71 13.11 -21.16
CA PRO A 80 3.40 14.38 -21.35
C PRO A 80 4.49 14.60 -20.29
N ALA A 81 5.58 15.25 -20.67
CA ALA A 81 6.69 15.53 -19.75
C ALA A 81 6.19 16.27 -18.49
N GLY A 82 6.62 15.80 -17.33
CA GLY A 82 6.21 16.35 -16.04
C GLY A 82 4.79 15.99 -15.60
N LYS A 83 4.05 15.19 -16.39
CA LYS A 83 2.70 14.69 -16.08
C LYS A 83 2.63 13.16 -15.99
N VAL A 84 3.73 12.54 -15.60
CA VAL A 84 3.85 11.08 -15.49
C VAL A 84 3.48 10.64 -14.07
N PRO A 85 2.51 9.72 -13.89
CA PRO A 85 2.25 9.12 -12.59
C PRO A 85 3.44 8.25 -12.17
N LYS A 86 3.83 8.33 -10.91
CA LYS A 86 4.95 7.59 -10.33
C LYS A 86 4.46 6.65 -9.26
N GLN A 87 3.55 7.10 -8.41
CA GLN A 87 2.98 6.33 -7.32
C GLN A 87 1.46 6.31 -7.39
N VAL A 88 0.88 5.23 -6.88
CA VAL A 88 -0.57 5.11 -6.67
C VAL A 88 -1.05 6.29 -5.84
N ASP A 89 -2.16 6.89 -6.28
CA ASP A 89 -2.78 8.07 -5.70
C ASP A 89 -1.89 9.33 -5.67
N ASP A 90 -0.84 9.39 -6.49
CA ASP A 90 -0.15 10.64 -6.71
C ASP A 90 -0.98 11.62 -7.54
N LYS A 91 -0.51 12.87 -7.60
CA LYS A 91 -1.20 13.95 -8.32
C LYS A 91 -1.56 13.57 -9.76
N TRP A 92 -0.67 12.87 -10.45
CA TRP A 92 -0.86 12.53 -11.86
C TRP A 92 -1.71 11.29 -12.02
N ASP A 93 -1.55 10.29 -11.14
CA ASP A 93 -2.42 9.12 -11.12
C ASP A 93 -3.90 9.53 -10.99
N VAL A 94 -4.19 10.40 -10.02
CA VAL A 94 -5.54 10.94 -9.81
C VAL A 94 -6.01 11.82 -10.97
N TYR A 95 -5.13 12.64 -11.56
CA TYR A 95 -5.49 13.53 -12.67
C TYR A 95 -5.96 12.75 -13.90
N TRP A 96 -5.27 11.65 -14.22
CA TRP A 96 -5.56 10.81 -15.39
C TRP A 96 -6.77 9.89 -15.22
N ASN A 97 -7.38 9.85 -14.04
CA ASN A 97 -8.67 9.18 -13.84
C ASN A 97 -9.84 9.84 -14.60
N THR A 98 -9.68 11.10 -15.04
CA THR A 98 -10.71 11.84 -15.79
C THR A 98 -10.19 12.48 -17.07
N HIS A 99 -8.91 12.27 -17.39
CA HIS A 99 -8.25 12.87 -18.53
C HIS A 99 -7.56 11.81 -19.38
N THR A 100 -7.33 12.14 -20.64
CA THR A 100 -6.56 11.32 -21.58
C THR A 100 -5.94 12.20 -22.66
N LEU A 101 -5.20 11.60 -23.59
CA LEU A 101 -4.78 12.22 -24.84
C LEU A 101 -5.74 11.82 -25.96
N ASP A 102 -6.11 12.75 -26.83
CA ASP A 102 -6.75 12.41 -28.11
C ASP A 102 -5.72 11.90 -29.14
N LYS A 103 -6.20 11.60 -30.35
CA LYS A 103 -5.35 11.09 -31.45
C LYS A 103 -4.28 12.07 -31.90
N GLU A 104 -4.42 13.36 -31.58
CA GLU A 104 -3.48 14.42 -31.92
C GLU A 104 -2.50 14.71 -30.77
N GLY A 105 -2.62 13.99 -29.65
CA GLY A 105 -1.80 14.18 -28.46
C GLY A 105 -2.22 15.37 -27.61
N LYS A 106 -3.45 15.89 -27.78
CA LYS A 106 -4.00 16.95 -26.93
C LYS A 106 -4.67 16.33 -25.71
N ILE A 107 -4.44 16.93 -24.56
CA ILE A 107 -5.10 16.53 -23.31
C ILE A 107 -6.58 16.93 -23.37
N ILE A 108 -7.45 15.94 -23.20
CA ILE A 108 -8.90 16.11 -23.12
C ILE A 108 -9.42 15.50 -21.81
N SER A 109 -10.50 16.05 -21.26
CA SER A 109 -11.29 15.33 -20.26
C SER A 109 -12.06 14.23 -20.97
N VAL A 110 -12.15 13.04 -20.38
CA VAL A 110 -13.10 12.03 -20.84
C VAL A 110 -14.44 12.41 -20.23
N PRO A 111 -15.41 12.95 -21.02
CA PRO A 111 -16.75 13.17 -20.51
C PRO A 111 -17.33 11.78 -20.27
N ASP A 112 -17.81 11.51 -19.05
CA ASP A 112 -18.65 10.37 -18.67
C ASP A 112 -18.59 9.21 -19.68
N ALA A 113 -17.56 8.35 -19.60
CA ALA A 113 -17.61 7.07 -20.31
C ALA A 113 -18.64 6.18 -19.60
N SER A 114 -19.92 6.47 -19.88
CA SER A 114 -21.13 5.71 -19.55
C SER A 114 -21.91 5.48 -20.83
#